data_AF-A0A949HQI8-F1
#
_entry.id   AF-A0A949HQI8-F1
#
_cell.length_a   1.000
_cell.length_b   1.000
_cell.length_c   1.000
_cell.angle_alpha   90.00
_cell.angle_beta   90.00
_cell.angle_gamma   90.00
#
_symmetry.space_group_name_H-M   'P 1'
#
loop_
_entity.id
_entity.type
_entity.pdbx_description
1 polymer ?
#
loop_
_entity_poly.entity_id
_entity_poly.type
_entity_poly.pdbx_seq_one_letter_code
_entity_poly.pdbx_strand_id
1 'polypeptide(L)'
;MREFKFLCPECGQKILGDAAYSGEQIACPTCKKTITIPAEAAAAAPAPAGAGPGGAASLSAPKTALRPPPLPRAVAGTPERLSGLAAASLICSVFVPLGWAAGIVCGHGAKARMRRTVFLRGERLADAGLLVSYGMMAATFAAAGIFFAGGWRYRPVMATPEAVAAAQARVVDAVVIGQNEDDHEEEGVMDFTREVKGQSSRSARRGGSFGYVMKVLPDEAMTLDCRYWGSEGMGHVFDIAVNGRIIATQDLADAAPGRFFDMEYKIPRSLTAGKEEAQVVFQAHPGMTAGGLYGCETLKP
;
A
#
# COMPACT_ATOMS: atom_id res chain seq x y z
N MET A 1 -45.12 -3.53 -18.58
CA MET A 1 -45.22 -2.25 -19.32
C MET A 1 -44.30 -2.37 -20.52
N ARG A 2 -44.81 -2.19 -21.75
CA ARG A 2 -44.01 -2.32 -22.97
C ARG A 2 -43.41 -0.95 -23.27
N GLU A 3 -42.12 -0.81 -23.05
CA GLU A 3 -41.39 0.40 -23.41
C GLU A 3 -41.11 0.40 -24.91
N PHE A 4 -41.48 1.47 -25.60
CA PHE A 4 -41.09 1.67 -27.00
C PHE A 4 -40.22 2.93 -27.12
N LYS A 5 -39.30 2.90 -28.10
CA LYS A 5 -38.29 3.94 -28.31
C LYS A 5 -38.50 4.51 -29.70
N PHE A 6 -38.72 5.82 -29.78
CA PHE A 6 -38.89 6.51 -31.05
C PHE A 6 -38.09 7.82 -31.07
N LEU A 7 -37.90 8.34 -32.28
CA LEU A 7 -37.17 9.58 -32.54
C LEU A 7 -38.18 10.70 -32.75
N CYS A 8 -37.95 11.84 -32.11
CA CYS A 8 -38.70 13.06 -32.38
C CYS A 8 -38.46 13.49 -33.84
N PRO A 9 -39.50 13.65 -34.68
CA PRO A 9 -39.33 14.03 -36.09
C PRO A 9 -38.76 15.45 -36.25
N GLU A 10 -38.89 16.29 -35.23
CA GLU A 10 -38.49 17.70 -35.28
C GLU A 10 -37.02 17.95 -34.91
N CYS A 11 -36.42 17.12 -34.04
CA CYS A 11 -35.04 17.34 -33.56
C CYS A 11 -34.18 16.07 -33.49
N GLY A 12 -34.74 14.91 -33.82
CA GLY A 12 -34.03 13.63 -33.75
C GLY A 12 -33.74 13.12 -32.34
N GLN A 13 -34.29 13.77 -31.30
CA GLN A 13 -34.11 13.33 -29.92
C GLN A 13 -34.80 11.98 -29.68
N LYS A 14 -34.10 11.05 -29.02
CA LYS A 14 -34.64 9.75 -28.62
C LYS A 14 -35.53 9.92 -27.38
N ILE A 15 -36.79 9.54 -27.50
CA ILE A 15 -37.78 9.60 -26.42
C ILE A 15 -38.17 8.16 -26.04
N LEU A 16 -38.21 7.89 -24.74
CA LEU A 16 -38.70 6.64 -24.16
C LEU A 16 -40.10 6.92 -23.60
N GLY A 17 -41.10 6.19 -24.10
CA GLY A 17 -42.48 6.30 -23.64
C GLY A 17 -43.07 4.92 -23.38
N ASP A 18 -44.08 4.88 -22.51
CA ASP A 18 -44.90 3.68 -22.33
C ASP A 18 -45.90 3.57 -23.47
N ALA A 19 -46.12 2.36 -23.99
CA ALA A 19 -47.09 2.06 -25.04
C ALA A 19 -48.52 2.52 -24.69
N ALA A 20 -48.81 2.78 -23.42
CA ALA A 20 -50.08 3.36 -22.96
C ALA A 20 -50.42 4.73 -23.56
N TYR A 21 -49.42 5.50 -24.02
CA TYR A 21 -49.60 6.84 -24.59
C TYR A 21 -49.66 6.85 -26.13
N SER A 22 -49.89 5.68 -26.74
CA SER A 22 -50.00 5.52 -28.19
C SER A 22 -51.13 6.38 -28.77
N GLY A 23 -50.82 7.25 -29.73
CA GLY A 23 -51.80 8.16 -30.36
C GLY A 23 -52.01 9.49 -29.64
N GLU A 24 -51.39 9.71 -28.48
CA GLU A 24 -51.51 10.96 -27.73
C GLU A 24 -50.46 12.00 -28.15
N GLN A 25 -50.79 13.29 -28.00
CA GLN A 25 -49.90 14.39 -28.32
C GLN A 25 -49.13 14.84 -27.07
N ILE A 26 -47.81 14.69 -27.10
CA ILE A 26 -46.92 15.11 -26.01
C ILE A 26 -45.98 16.22 -26.47
N ALA A 27 -45.59 17.11 -25.56
CA ALA A 27 -44.54 18.09 -25.86
C ALA A 27 -43.16 17.43 -25.72
N CYS A 28 -42.33 17.52 -26.77
CA CYS A 28 -40.97 17.01 -26.70
C CYS A 28 -40.17 17.73 -25.58
N PRO A 29 -39.51 17.02 -24.66
CA PRO A 29 -38.79 17.66 -23.55
C PRO A 29 -37.58 18.49 -24.00
N THR A 30 -37.09 18.26 -25.22
CA THR A 30 -35.90 18.92 -25.76
C THR A 30 -36.23 20.13 -26.62
N CYS A 31 -37.18 20.00 -27.57
CA CYS A 31 -37.54 21.11 -28.47
C CYS A 31 -38.87 21.77 -28.13
N LYS A 32 -39.61 21.25 -27.15
CA LYS A 32 -40.92 21.74 -26.67
C LYS A 32 -42.04 21.77 -27.72
N LYS A 33 -41.79 21.28 -28.94
CA LYS A 33 -42.82 21.12 -29.97
C LYS A 33 -43.70 19.92 -29.67
N THR A 34 -44.99 20.07 -29.95
CA THR A 34 -45.99 19.01 -29.79
C THR A 34 -45.78 17.95 -30.86
N ILE A 35 -45.60 16.71 -30.44
CA ILE A 35 -45.40 15.55 -31.30
C ILE A 35 -46.45 14.48 -30.98
N THR A 36 -46.96 13.82 -32.02
CA THR A 36 -47.92 12.72 -31.88
C THR A 36 -47.17 11.40 -31.76
N ILE A 37 -47.48 10.62 -30.72
CA ILE A 37 -46.92 9.29 -30.55
C ILE A 37 -47.57 8.35 -31.58
N PRO A 38 -46.78 7.67 -32.45
CA PRO A 38 -47.35 6.72 -33.42
C PRO A 38 -48.02 5.55 -32.68
N ALA A 39 -49.28 5.25 -33.01
CA ALA A 39 -49.96 4.09 -32.45
C ALA A 39 -49.48 2.78 -33.10
N GLU A 40 -49.19 1.77 -32.28
CA GLU A 40 -48.76 0.45 -32.73
C GLU A 40 -49.92 -0.24 -33.48
N ALA A 41 -49.87 -0.26 -34.82
CA ALA A 41 -50.87 -0.95 -35.64
C ALA A 41 -50.79 -2.47 -35.41
N ALA A 42 -51.89 -3.04 -34.92
CA ALA A 42 -52.12 -4.46 -34.73
C ALA A 42 -51.98 -5.26 -36.04
N ALA A 43 -51.47 -6.49 -35.91
CA ALA A 43 -51.45 -7.54 -36.93
C ALA A 43 -52.86 -7.88 -37.46
N ALA A 44 -52.95 -8.35 -38.71
CA ALA A 44 -54.15 -9.02 -39.24
C ALA A 44 -53.80 -10.19 -40.19
N ALA A 45 -53.67 -11.39 -39.60
CA ALA A 45 -54.33 -12.70 -39.84
C ALA A 45 -54.70 -13.20 -41.29
N PRO A 46 -55.32 -14.41 -41.49
CA PRO A 46 -54.71 -15.62 -42.06
C PRO A 46 -55.32 -16.13 -43.41
N ALA A 47 -54.81 -17.29 -43.86
CA ALA A 47 -54.94 -18.00 -45.15
C ALA A 47 -56.36 -18.37 -45.69
N PRO A 48 -56.44 -18.89 -46.93
CA PRO A 48 -56.92 -20.28 -47.08
C PRO A 48 -56.11 -21.18 -48.07
N ALA A 49 -56.51 -22.46 -48.11
CA ALA A 49 -55.79 -23.66 -48.53
C ALA A 49 -55.84 -24.06 -50.03
N GLY A 50 -54.92 -24.95 -50.45
CA GLY A 50 -55.20 -25.98 -51.47
C GLY A 50 -54.09 -26.31 -52.50
N ALA A 51 -53.49 -27.52 -52.36
CA ALA A 51 -52.95 -28.46 -53.37
C ALA A 51 -51.91 -28.04 -54.46
N GLY A 52 -50.79 -28.77 -54.53
CA GLY A 52 -49.77 -28.71 -55.62
C GLY A 52 -50.14 -29.54 -56.86
N PRO A 53 -49.19 -30.01 -57.72
CA PRO A 53 -47.72 -29.86 -57.71
C PRO A 53 -47.09 -29.48 -59.09
N GLY A 54 -45.77 -29.25 -59.13
CA GLY A 54 -44.94 -29.50 -60.31
C GLY A 54 -44.23 -28.30 -60.96
N GLY A 55 -43.01 -28.53 -61.46
CA GLY A 55 -42.41 -27.73 -62.52
C GLY A 55 -41.08 -27.06 -62.17
N ALA A 56 -40.00 -27.63 -62.71
CA ALA A 56 -38.66 -27.08 -62.74
C ALA A 56 -38.52 -25.90 -63.74
N ALA A 57 -37.33 -25.28 -63.71
CA ALA A 57 -36.76 -24.33 -64.68
C ALA A 57 -37.28 -22.88 -64.60
N SER A 58 -36.57 -21.82 -64.95
CA SER A 58 -35.17 -21.47 -65.26
C SER A 58 -35.24 -20.02 -65.79
N LEU A 59 -34.16 -19.22 -65.66
CA LEU A 59 -33.87 -17.97 -66.43
C LEU A 59 -34.81 -16.76 -66.11
N SER A 60 -34.43 -15.48 -66.08
CA SER A 60 -33.28 -14.71 -66.53
C SER A 60 -33.26 -13.36 -65.82
N ALA A 61 -32.08 -12.76 -65.66
CA ALA A 61 -31.93 -11.34 -65.35
C ALA A 61 -32.33 -10.46 -66.55
N PRO A 62 -32.76 -9.21 -66.30
CA PRO A 62 -32.21 -8.10 -67.08
C PRO A 62 -31.71 -6.96 -66.20
N LYS A 63 -30.59 -6.39 -66.65
CA LYS A 63 -29.93 -5.20 -66.12
C LYS A 63 -30.78 -3.95 -66.37
N THR A 64 -30.99 -3.15 -65.34
CA THR A 64 -31.22 -1.71 -65.52
C THR A 64 -30.43 -0.94 -64.48
N ALA A 65 -29.49 -0.13 -64.98
CA ALA A 65 -28.66 0.75 -64.21
C ALA A 65 -29.50 1.90 -63.64
N LEU A 66 -29.46 2.11 -62.32
CA LEU A 66 -29.84 3.38 -61.70
C LEU A 66 -28.73 3.81 -60.73
N ARG A 67 -28.27 5.04 -60.97
CA ARG A 67 -27.13 5.75 -60.39
C ARG A 67 -27.18 5.86 -58.85
N PRO A 68 -26.08 5.65 -58.12
CA PRO A 68 -26.05 5.90 -56.67
C PRO A 68 -26.13 7.40 -56.34
N PRO A 69 -26.77 7.79 -55.23
CA PRO A 69 -26.74 9.17 -54.73
C PRO A 69 -25.31 9.58 -54.34
N PRO A 70 -24.95 10.87 -54.43
CA PRO A 70 -23.59 11.32 -54.13
C PRO A 70 -23.25 11.05 -52.66
N LEU A 71 -22.05 10.51 -52.45
CA LEU A 71 -21.46 10.27 -51.13
C LEU A 71 -21.42 11.57 -50.32
N PRO A 72 -21.78 11.56 -49.02
CA PRO A 72 -21.51 12.70 -48.16
C PRO A 72 -20.00 12.91 -48.07
N ARG A 73 -19.61 14.12 -48.43
CA ARG A 73 -18.25 14.67 -48.42
C ARG A 73 -17.62 14.46 -47.04
N ALA A 74 -16.40 13.92 -47.02
CA ALA A 74 -15.59 13.77 -45.81
C ALA A 74 -15.51 15.11 -45.06
N VAL A 75 -16.13 15.18 -43.89
CA VAL A 75 -15.90 16.28 -42.96
C VAL A 75 -14.56 16.02 -42.29
N ALA A 76 -13.66 16.97 -42.49
CA ALA A 76 -12.31 17.00 -41.98
C ALA A 76 -12.25 16.62 -40.49
N GLY A 77 -11.21 15.86 -40.13
CA GLY A 77 -10.93 15.43 -38.77
C GLY A 77 -10.96 16.59 -37.78
N THR A 78 -11.79 16.45 -36.75
CA THR A 78 -11.66 17.24 -35.54
C THR A 78 -10.45 16.73 -34.77
N PRO A 79 -9.59 17.62 -34.24
CA PRO A 79 -8.36 17.23 -33.56
C PRO A 79 -8.71 16.41 -32.32
N GLU A 80 -8.01 15.29 -32.11
CA GLU A 80 -8.12 14.49 -30.89
C GLU A 80 -7.92 15.40 -29.67
N ARG A 81 -9.01 15.70 -28.96
CA ARG A 81 -8.91 16.29 -27.64
C ARG A 81 -8.56 15.17 -26.68
N LEU A 82 -7.26 14.88 -26.58
CA LEU A 82 -6.69 14.11 -25.48
C LEU A 82 -7.19 14.78 -24.18
N SER A 83 -8.02 14.08 -23.42
CA SER A 83 -8.64 14.66 -22.24
C SER A 83 -7.54 15.09 -21.26
N GLY A 84 -7.51 16.37 -20.85
CA GLY A 84 -6.49 16.90 -19.93
C GLY A 84 -6.39 16.13 -18.60
N LEU A 85 -7.41 15.35 -18.25
CA LEU A 85 -7.42 14.41 -17.12
C LEU A 85 -6.46 13.22 -17.29
N ALA A 86 -6.24 12.75 -18.52
CA ALA A 86 -5.30 11.65 -18.80
C ALA A 86 -3.83 12.13 -18.78
N ALA A 87 -3.58 13.39 -19.14
CA ALA A 87 -2.26 14.00 -18.99
C ALA A 87 -1.95 14.33 -17.52
N ALA A 88 -2.94 14.82 -16.76
CA ALA A 88 -2.80 15.08 -15.32
C ALA A 88 -2.53 13.80 -14.50
N SER A 89 -3.06 12.64 -14.92
CA SER A 89 -2.78 11.37 -14.23
C SER A 89 -1.34 10.89 -14.34
N LEU A 90 -0.62 11.27 -15.41
CA LEU A 90 0.76 10.86 -15.63
C LEU A 90 1.75 11.71 -14.80
N ILE A 91 1.37 12.95 -14.47
CA ILE A 91 2.19 13.87 -13.67
C ILE A 91 2.03 13.59 -12.17
N CYS A 92 0.81 13.24 -11.71
CA CYS A 92 0.56 12.90 -10.30
C CYS A 92 1.12 11.54 -9.86
N SER A 93 1.47 10.65 -10.78
CA SER A 93 2.03 9.33 -10.47
C SER A 93 3.53 9.36 -10.21
N VAL A 94 4.25 10.41 -10.64
CA VAL A 94 5.72 10.50 -10.55
C VAL A 94 6.21 11.30 -9.34
N PHE A 95 5.40 12.19 -8.74
CA PHE A 95 5.89 13.20 -7.78
C PHE A 95 5.28 13.22 -6.37
N VAL A 96 4.44 12.24 -5.97
CA VAL A 96 3.86 12.20 -4.61
C VAL A 96 4.16 10.86 -3.94
N PRO A 97 4.61 10.80 -2.67
CA PRO A 97 4.94 9.56 -1.93
C PRO A 97 3.75 8.61 -1.66
N LEU A 98 2.63 8.79 -2.36
CA LEU A 98 1.42 7.98 -2.35
C LEU A 98 0.83 7.85 -3.78
N GLY A 99 1.69 7.83 -4.80
CA GLY A 99 1.28 7.79 -6.22
C GLY A 99 0.31 6.64 -6.56
N TRP A 100 0.37 5.52 -5.84
CA TRP A 100 -0.59 4.42 -5.97
C TRP A 100 -2.00 4.81 -5.55
N ALA A 101 -2.17 5.63 -4.51
CA ALA A 101 -3.49 6.08 -4.04
C ALA A 101 -4.15 7.00 -5.06
N ALA A 102 -3.39 7.95 -5.63
CA ALA A 102 -3.87 8.80 -6.73
C ALA A 102 -4.22 7.97 -7.98
N GLY A 103 -3.39 6.97 -8.33
CA GLY A 103 -3.65 6.04 -9.44
C GLY A 103 -4.92 5.21 -9.25
N ILE A 104 -5.18 4.70 -8.04
CA ILE A 104 -6.39 3.93 -7.73
C ILE A 104 -7.64 4.81 -7.77
N VAL A 105 -7.60 6.01 -7.17
CA VAL A 105 -8.74 6.95 -7.16
C VAL A 105 -9.08 7.42 -8.57
N CYS A 106 -8.08 7.83 -9.36
CA CYS A 106 -8.29 8.25 -10.75
C CYS A 106 -8.72 7.09 -11.65
N GLY A 107 -8.16 5.90 -11.46
CA GLY A 107 -8.52 4.69 -12.22
C GLY A 107 -9.98 4.28 -12.04
N HIS A 108 -10.46 4.23 -10.79
CA HIS A 108 -11.88 3.95 -10.50
C HIS A 108 -12.80 5.08 -10.98
N GLY A 109 -12.40 6.35 -10.84
CA GLY A 109 -13.14 7.50 -11.36
C GLY A 109 -13.28 7.49 -12.89
N ALA A 110 -12.23 7.10 -13.62
CA ALA A 110 -12.27 6.95 -15.07
C ALA A 110 -13.19 5.80 -15.50
N LYS A 111 -13.15 4.67 -14.79
CA LYS A 111 -14.01 3.50 -15.05
C LYS A 111 -15.49 3.79 -14.76
N ALA A 112 -15.78 4.56 -13.71
CA ALA A 112 -17.13 5.03 -13.41
C ALA A 112 -17.68 6.00 -14.48
N ARG A 113 -16.82 6.85 -15.06
CA ARG A 113 -17.20 7.79 -16.13
C ARG A 113 -17.40 7.09 -17.48
N MET A 114 -16.57 6.10 -17.81
CA MET A 114 -16.72 5.29 -19.03
C MET A 114 -18.01 4.46 -19.03
N ARG A 115 -18.42 3.91 -17.87
CA ARG A 115 -19.71 3.21 -17.74
C ARG A 115 -20.94 4.08 -18.06
N ARG A 116 -20.83 5.41 -17.96
CA ARG A 116 -21.92 6.36 -18.27
C ARG A 116 -21.90 6.90 -19.69
N THR A 117 -20.86 6.61 -20.49
CA THR A 117 -20.71 7.11 -21.87
C THR A 117 -20.25 6.00 -22.82
N VAL A 118 -21.17 5.52 -23.68
CA VAL A 118 -21.01 4.31 -24.53
C VAL A 118 -19.91 4.41 -25.61
N PHE A 119 -19.37 5.60 -25.89
CA PHE A 119 -18.42 5.82 -26.98
C PHE A 119 -16.93 5.88 -26.57
N LEU A 120 -16.58 5.68 -25.31
CA LEU A 120 -15.18 5.68 -24.87
C LEU A 120 -14.57 4.28 -24.99
N ARG A 121 -13.76 4.05 -26.03
CA ARG A 121 -13.00 2.81 -26.22
C ARG A 121 -11.65 2.94 -25.51
N GLY A 122 -11.56 2.44 -24.27
CA GLY A 122 -10.35 2.56 -23.44
C GLY A 122 -10.32 1.68 -22.19
N GLU A 123 -11.32 0.80 -21.99
CA GLU A 123 -11.45 -0.03 -20.79
C GLU A 123 -10.19 -0.85 -20.49
N ARG A 124 -9.56 -1.41 -21.53
CA ARG A 124 -8.33 -2.20 -21.40
C ARG A 124 -7.13 -1.39 -20.89
N LEU A 125 -7.04 -0.11 -21.24
CA LEU A 125 -5.98 0.79 -20.79
C LEU A 125 -6.19 1.23 -19.32
N ALA A 126 -7.43 1.49 -18.92
CA ALA A 126 -7.75 1.80 -17.53
C ALA A 126 -7.59 0.58 -16.61
N ASP A 127 -7.93 -0.62 -17.09
CA ASP A 127 -7.70 -1.87 -16.36
C ASP A 127 -6.20 -2.14 -16.17
N ALA A 128 -5.39 -1.90 -17.20
CA ALA A 128 -3.93 -2.00 -17.10
C ALA A 128 -3.36 -1.00 -16.08
N GLY A 129 -3.81 0.26 -16.10
CA GLY A 129 -3.37 1.28 -15.14
C GLY A 129 -3.74 0.95 -13.69
N LEU A 130 -4.93 0.39 -13.47
CA LEU A 130 -5.38 -0.03 -12.14
C LEU A 130 -4.62 -1.26 -11.64
N LEU A 131 -4.33 -2.24 -12.52
CA LEU A 131 -3.50 -3.40 -12.19
C LEU A 131 -2.07 -3.00 -11.79
N VAL A 132 -1.45 -2.07 -12.52
CA VAL A 132 -0.12 -1.54 -12.18
C VAL A 132 -0.16 -0.82 -10.82
N SER A 133 -1.19 -0.01 -10.57
CA SER A 133 -1.33 0.73 -9.31
C SER A 133 -1.51 -0.19 -8.10
N TYR A 134 -2.36 -1.22 -8.21
CA TYR A 134 -2.51 -2.23 -7.16
C TYR A 134 -1.26 -3.10 -6.99
N GLY A 135 -0.56 -3.44 -8.07
CA GLY A 135 0.71 -4.18 -8.02
C GLY A 135 1.79 -3.39 -7.28
N MET A 136 1.91 -2.09 -7.56
CA MET A 136 2.86 -1.20 -6.87
C MET A 136 2.50 -1.02 -5.39
N MET A 137 1.21 -0.87 -5.06
CA MET A 137 0.72 -0.85 -3.68
C MET A 137 1.09 -2.16 -2.95
N ALA A 138 0.76 -3.32 -3.52
CA ALA A 138 1.09 -4.62 -2.94
C ALA A 138 2.60 -4.81 -2.74
N ALA A 139 3.42 -4.39 -3.70
CA ALA A 139 4.88 -4.43 -3.59
C ALA A 139 5.40 -3.51 -2.47
N THR A 140 4.84 -2.30 -2.30
CA THR A 140 5.22 -1.40 -1.20
C THR A 140 4.84 -1.97 0.17
N PHE A 141 3.65 -2.53 0.33
CA PHE A 141 3.25 -3.19 1.58
C PHE A 141 4.03 -4.48 1.83
N ALA A 142 4.38 -5.24 0.79
CA ALA A 142 5.23 -6.41 0.92
C ALA A 142 6.66 -6.02 1.31
N ALA A 143 7.23 -4.96 0.71
CA ALA A 143 8.55 -4.44 1.08
C ALA A 143 8.56 -3.88 2.50
N ALA A 144 7.53 -3.14 2.91
CA ALA A 144 7.36 -2.69 4.29
C ALA A 144 7.18 -3.88 5.24
N GLY A 145 6.37 -4.88 4.86
CA GLY A 145 6.21 -6.12 5.59
C GLY A 145 7.53 -6.88 5.73
N ILE A 146 8.38 -6.93 4.70
CA ILE A 146 9.72 -7.51 4.75
C ILE A 146 10.67 -6.64 5.60
N PHE A 147 10.51 -5.33 5.62
CA PHE A 147 11.31 -4.43 6.47
C PHE A 147 10.94 -4.55 7.96
N PHE A 148 9.67 -4.77 8.27
CA PHE A 148 9.18 -4.93 9.65
C PHE A 148 9.21 -6.39 10.13
N ALA A 149 9.02 -7.39 9.26
CA ALA A 149 9.10 -8.81 9.58
C ALA A 149 10.50 -9.39 9.36
N GLY A 150 11.30 -8.78 8.50
CA GLY A 150 12.74 -8.98 8.42
C GLY A 150 13.39 -8.28 9.60
N GLY A 151 13.11 -8.80 10.80
CA GLY A 151 13.84 -8.49 12.01
C GLY A 151 15.31 -8.35 11.67
N TRP A 152 15.90 -7.26 12.14
CA TRP A 152 17.32 -6.97 12.01
C TRP A 152 18.11 -8.26 12.09
N ARG A 153 18.78 -8.56 10.97
CA ARG A 153 19.40 -9.85 10.73
C ARG A 153 20.59 -9.97 11.68
N TYR A 154 20.30 -10.57 12.83
CA TYR A 154 21.19 -11.00 13.90
C TYR A 154 22.51 -11.52 13.31
N ARG A 155 23.60 -10.81 13.58
CA ARG A 155 24.96 -11.35 13.48
C ARG A 155 25.50 -11.38 14.91
N PRO A 156 25.36 -12.51 15.63
CA PRO A 156 26.04 -12.62 16.90
C PRO A 156 27.53 -12.45 16.67
N VAL A 157 28.14 -11.52 17.39
CA VAL A 157 29.59 -11.51 17.48
C VAL A 157 29.96 -12.69 18.36
N MET A 158 30.63 -13.68 17.77
CA MET A 158 31.15 -14.81 18.53
C MET A 158 32.30 -14.28 19.40
N ALA A 159 32.17 -14.40 20.72
CA ALA A 159 33.21 -14.06 21.67
C ALA A 159 34.39 -15.03 21.55
N THR A 160 35.28 -14.80 20.58
CA THR A 160 36.63 -15.34 20.60
C THR A 160 37.49 -14.48 21.52
N PRO A 161 38.56 -15.00 22.14
CA PRO A 161 39.46 -14.18 22.97
C PRO A 161 40.00 -12.94 22.22
N GLU A 162 40.27 -13.09 20.93
CA GLU A 162 40.69 -11.99 20.05
C GLU A 162 39.58 -10.96 19.82
N ALA A 163 38.33 -11.39 19.62
CA ALA A 163 37.19 -10.50 19.47
C ALA A 163 36.89 -9.73 20.77
N VAL A 164 37.01 -10.39 21.92
CA VAL A 164 36.86 -9.74 23.24
C VAL A 164 37.97 -8.71 23.46
N ALA A 165 39.23 -9.04 23.15
CA ALA A 165 40.33 -8.10 23.28
C ALA A 165 40.19 -6.90 22.32
N ALA A 166 39.75 -7.14 21.08
CA ALA A 166 39.49 -6.08 20.10
C ALA A 166 38.33 -5.17 20.52
N ALA A 167 37.26 -5.73 21.11
CA ALA A 167 36.16 -4.96 21.67
C ALA A 167 36.62 -4.11 22.87
N GLN A 168 37.40 -4.69 23.79
CA GLN A 168 37.92 -3.97 24.96
C GLN A 168 38.75 -2.73 24.62
N ALA A 169 39.54 -2.78 23.54
CA ALA A 169 40.31 -1.62 23.08
C ALA A 169 39.43 -0.46 22.58
N ARG A 170 38.17 -0.74 22.22
CA ARG A 170 37.18 0.25 21.76
C ARG A 170 36.32 0.79 22.88
N VAL A 171 36.32 0.17 24.07
CA VAL A 171 35.46 0.55 25.20
C VAL A 171 35.78 1.97 25.66
N VAL A 172 34.73 2.78 25.74
CA VAL A 172 34.74 4.12 26.33
C VAL A 172 34.16 4.07 27.73
N ASP A 173 33.08 3.30 27.92
CA ASP A 173 32.42 3.13 29.21
C ASP A 173 31.75 1.76 29.31
N ALA A 174 31.61 1.24 30.54
CA ALA A 174 31.07 -0.09 30.77
C ALA A 174 30.28 -0.19 32.08
N VAL A 175 29.02 -0.62 31.96
CA VAL A 175 28.17 -0.99 33.08
C VAL A 175 28.25 -2.51 33.29
N VAL A 176 28.74 -2.89 34.45
CA VAL A 176 28.78 -4.25 34.99
C VAL A 176 27.69 -4.39 36.04
N ILE A 177 26.65 -5.13 35.66
CA ILE A 177 25.45 -5.31 36.47
C ILE A 177 25.79 -5.92 37.85
N GLY A 178 25.32 -5.26 38.91
CA GLY A 178 25.54 -5.62 40.30
C GLY A 178 26.92 -5.24 40.85
N GLN A 179 27.75 -4.52 40.10
CA GLN A 179 29.08 -4.09 40.54
C GLN A 179 29.27 -2.58 40.55
N ASN A 180 29.06 -1.92 39.40
CA ASN A 180 29.33 -0.49 39.26
C ASN A 180 28.12 0.31 38.75
N GLU A 181 26.90 -0.24 38.80
CA GLU A 181 25.72 0.46 38.26
C GLU A 181 25.47 1.83 38.93
N ASP A 182 25.84 1.98 40.20
CA ASP A 182 25.75 3.24 40.95
C ASP A 182 26.60 4.37 40.32
N ASP A 183 27.64 4.04 39.55
CA ASP A 183 28.49 5.02 38.84
C ASP A 183 27.80 5.61 37.58
N HIS A 184 26.63 5.08 37.20
CA HIS A 184 25.95 5.37 35.93
C HIS A 184 24.50 5.85 36.08
N GLU A 185 24.13 6.39 37.25
CA GLU A 185 22.80 6.94 37.55
C GLU A 185 21.64 6.06 37.02
N GLU A 186 21.25 5.05 37.79
CA GLU A 186 20.16 4.15 37.41
C GLU A 186 18.82 4.90 37.28
N GLU A 187 18.14 4.73 36.13
CA GLU A 187 16.82 5.29 35.88
C GLU A 187 15.76 4.20 35.64
N GLY A 188 14.51 4.53 35.98
CA GLY A 188 13.34 3.71 35.66
C GLY A 188 12.86 2.79 36.78
N VAL A 189 11.99 1.85 36.43
CA VAL A 189 11.39 0.87 37.34
C VAL A 189 11.92 -0.52 36.97
N MET A 190 12.89 -0.97 37.76
CA MET A 190 13.39 -2.34 37.68
C MET A 190 12.50 -3.28 38.47
N ASP A 191 12.01 -4.34 37.83
CA ASP A 191 11.10 -5.30 38.46
C ASP A 191 11.77 -6.62 38.82
N PHE A 192 12.91 -6.93 38.20
CA PHE A 192 13.49 -8.26 38.31
C PHE A 192 15.00 -8.28 38.11
N THR A 193 15.67 -8.98 39.02
CA THR A 193 17.08 -9.35 38.90
C THR A 193 17.18 -10.86 38.85
N ARG A 194 17.99 -11.36 37.92
CA ARG A 194 18.26 -12.78 37.76
C ARG A 194 19.75 -13.01 37.80
N GLU A 195 20.15 -14.17 38.29
CA GLU A 195 21.53 -14.65 38.16
C GLU A 195 21.57 -15.87 37.24
N VAL A 196 22.48 -15.85 36.27
CA VAL A 196 22.79 -16.99 35.41
C VAL A 196 24.30 -17.15 35.34
N LYS A 197 24.81 -18.34 35.69
CA LYS A 197 26.24 -18.65 35.69
C LYS A 197 27.08 -17.64 36.51
N GLY A 198 26.55 -17.14 37.63
CA GLY A 198 27.23 -16.16 38.48
C GLY A 198 27.24 -14.72 37.95
N GLN A 199 26.52 -14.44 36.86
CA GLN A 199 26.32 -13.09 36.35
C GLN A 199 24.91 -12.61 36.63
N SER A 200 24.81 -11.42 37.21
CA SER A 200 23.53 -10.73 37.45
C SER A 200 23.01 -10.09 36.17
N SER A 201 21.69 -10.02 36.05
CA SER A 201 21.02 -9.29 34.97
C SER A 201 19.90 -8.40 35.49
N ARG A 202 19.62 -7.32 34.78
CA ARG A 202 18.44 -6.47 35.01
C ARG A 202 17.34 -6.74 34.00
N SER A 203 16.10 -6.55 34.45
CA SER A 203 14.91 -6.58 33.60
C SER A 203 13.79 -5.72 34.19
N ALA A 204 12.97 -5.15 33.31
CA ALA A 204 11.70 -4.50 33.66
C ALA A 204 10.56 -5.25 32.99
N ARG A 205 9.51 -5.59 33.75
CA ARG A 205 8.42 -6.46 33.28
C ARG A 205 7.17 -5.63 33.01
N ARG A 206 6.18 -6.25 32.36
CA ARG A 206 4.82 -5.70 32.18
C ARG A 206 4.81 -4.30 31.53
N GLY A 207 5.73 -4.03 30.60
CA GLY A 207 5.84 -2.71 29.96
C GLY A 207 6.68 -1.68 30.74
N GLY A 208 7.39 -2.09 31.78
CA GLY A 208 8.33 -1.22 32.51
C GLY A 208 9.59 -0.87 31.70
N SER A 209 10.44 -0.06 32.29
CA SER A 209 11.71 0.35 31.70
C SER A 209 12.79 0.58 32.73
N PHE A 210 14.03 0.50 32.28
CA PHE A 210 15.20 0.87 33.06
C PHE A 210 16.26 1.45 32.14
N GLY A 211 17.24 2.16 32.70
CA GLY A 211 18.30 2.79 31.92
C GLY A 211 19.50 3.21 32.75
N TYR A 212 20.54 3.63 32.04
CA TYR A 212 21.81 4.10 32.59
C TYR A 212 22.26 5.35 31.82
N VAL A 213 22.94 6.25 32.52
CA VAL A 213 23.71 7.33 31.91
C VAL A 213 25.11 6.82 31.58
N MET A 214 25.41 6.72 30.29
CA MET A 214 26.67 6.19 29.77
C MET A 214 27.57 7.31 29.28
N LYS A 215 28.87 7.24 29.53
CA LYS A 215 29.85 8.15 28.92
C LYS A 215 29.99 7.88 27.42
N VAL A 216 30.12 8.95 26.66
CA VAL A 216 30.30 8.97 25.20
C VAL A 216 31.35 10.02 24.82
N LEU A 217 31.89 9.89 23.62
CA LEU A 217 32.83 10.89 23.09
C LEU A 217 32.10 11.88 22.18
N PRO A 218 32.28 13.20 22.36
CA PRO A 218 31.51 14.23 21.66
C PRO A 218 31.79 14.30 20.15
N ASP A 219 33.00 13.95 19.73
CA ASP A 219 33.45 14.13 18.34
C ASP A 219 33.45 12.84 17.53
N GLU A 220 33.37 11.69 18.20
CA GLU A 220 33.47 10.35 17.60
C GLU A 220 32.09 9.73 17.35
N ALA A 221 32.04 8.78 16.40
CA ALA A 221 30.88 7.90 16.32
C ALA A 221 30.89 6.94 17.52
N MET A 222 29.70 6.53 17.96
CA MET A 222 29.56 5.64 19.12
C MET A 222 28.68 4.44 18.75
N THR A 223 29.00 3.30 19.34
CA THR A 223 28.24 2.05 19.28
C THR A 223 27.87 1.65 20.70
N LEU A 224 26.65 1.18 20.91
CA LEU A 224 26.22 0.56 22.16
C LEU A 224 26.38 -0.95 22.00
N ASP A 225 27.17 -1.61 22.83
CA ASP A 225 27.22 -3.06 22.92
C ASP A 225 26.44 -3.54 24.15
N CYS A 226 25.62 -4.56 23.97
CA CYS A 226 24.83 -5.12 25.07
C CYS A 226 24.96 -6.63 25.10
N ARG A 227 25.23 -7.16 26.30
CA ARG A 227 25.30 -8.59 26.56
C ARG A 227 23.96 -9.13 27.03
N TYR A 228 23.49 -10.18 26.37
CA TYR A 228 22.24 -10.87 26.70
C TYR A 228 22.44 -12.37 26.90
N TRP A 229 21.49 -13.00 27.58
CA TRP A 229 21.38 -14.45 27.66
C TRP A 229 20.52 -14.97 26.49
N GLY A 230 21.00 -15.96 25.75
CA GLY A 230 20.31 -16.42 24.54
C GLY A 230 19.24 -17.49 24.74
N SER A 231 18.96 -17.88 25.99
CA SER A 231 17.76 -18.65 26.33
C SER A 231 16.80 -17.82 27.18
N GLU A 232 16.59 -16.55 26.82
CA GLU A 232 15.44 -15.81 27.30
C GLU A 232 14.15 -16.42 26.72
N GLY A 233 13.09 -16.41 27.54
CA GLY A 233 11.79 -16.96 27.14
C GLY A 233 11.06 -16.07 26.15
N MET A 234 9.88 -16.51 25.71
CA MET A 234 8.99 -15.65 24.92
C MET A 234 8.60 -14.38 25.71
N GLY A 235 8.38 -13.27 25.01
CA GLY A 235 7.89 -12.02 25.59
C GLY A 235 8.98 -11.04 26.04
N HIS A 236 10.24 -11.26 25.65
CA HIS A 236 11.34 -10.31 25.83
C HIS A 236 11.44 -9.37 24.62
N VAL A 237 10.40 -8.55 24.43
CA VAL A 237 10.29 -7.59 23.33
C VAL A 237 10.34 -6.17 23.86
N PHE A 238 11.32 -5.40 23.42
CA PHE A 238 11.59 -4.06 23.95
C PHE A 238 12.32 -3.16 22.97
N ASP A 239 12.17 -1.86 23.17
CA ASP A 239 12.91 -0.82 22.46
C ASP A 239 14.15 -0.41 23.25
N ILE A 240 15.21 -0.08 22.52
CA ILE A 240 16.43 0.54 23.05
C ILE A 240 16.42 1.98 22.54
N ALA A 241 16.38 2.93 23.47
CA ALA A 241 16.41 4.36 23.17
C ALA A 241 17.68 5.00 23.71
N VAL A 242 18.25 5.93 22.94
CA VAL A 242 19.36 6.78 23.37
C VAL A 242 18.92 8.23 23.34
N ASN A 243 19.04 8.93 24.46
CA ASN A 243 18.58 10.31 24.64
C ASN A 243 17.11 10.48 24.16
N GLY A 244 16.26 9.54 24.55
CA GLY A 244 14.83 9.52 24.22
C GLY A 244 14.46 9.08 22.79
N ARG A 245 15.43 8.73 21.94
CA ARG A 245 15.16 8.25 20.56
C ARG A 245 15.45 6.77 20.41
N ILE A 246 14.47 6.01 19.95
CA ILE A 246 14.61 4.58 19.65
C ILE A 246 15.66 4.39 18.56
N ILE A 247 16.66 3.55 18.83
CA ILE A 247 17.72 3.16 17.90
C ILE A 247 17.58 1.70 17.46
N ALA A 248 16.91 0.86 18.25
CA ALA A 248 16.67 -0.54 17.93
C ALA A 248 15.44 -1.08 18.69
N THR A 249 14.84 -2.14 18.16
CA THR A 249 13.83 -2.96 18.84
C THR A 249 14.33 -4.40 18.86
N GLN A 250 14.29 -5.04 20.03
CA GLN A 250 14.76 -6.41 20.24
C GLN A 250 13.61 -7.35 20.53
N ASP A 251 13.78 -8.59 20.07
CA ASP A 251 13.06 -9.77 20.50
C ASP A 251 14.10 -10.85 20.82
N LEU A 252 14.26 -11.16 22.11
CA LEU A 252 15.31 -12.08 22.59
C LEU A 252 14.86 -13.54 22.66
N ALA A 253 13.65 -13.88 22.21
CA ALA A 253 13.13 -15.24 22.29
C ALA A 253 14.06 -16.23 21.56
N ASP A 254 14.69 -17.13 22.33
CA ASP A 254 15.61 -18.17 21.86
C ASP A 254 16.73 -17.66 20.91
N ALA A 255 17.21 -16.43 21.12
CA ALA A 255 18.16 -15.79 20.21
C ALA A 255 19.52 -16.51 20.12
N ALA A 256 19.99 -17.16 21.21
CA ALA A 256 21.26 -17.89 21.24
C ALA A 256 21.31 -18.97 22.34
N PRO A 257 20.58 -20.09 22.19
CA PRO A 257 20.32 -20.98 23.31
C PRO A 257 21.56 -21.49 24.05
N GLY A 258 21.55 -21.43 25.39
CA GLY A 258 22.59 -21.97 26.27
C GLY A 258 23.85 -21.11 26.44
N ARG A 259 23.91 -19.93 25.81
CA ARG A 259 25.09 -19.05 25.87
C ARG A 259 24.72 -17.58 25.98
N PHE A 260 25.68 -16.80 26.48
CA PHE A 260 25.66 -15.35 26.34
C PHE A 260 26.04 -14.95 24.92
N PHE A 261 25.55 -13.81 24.48
CA PHE A 261 25.93 -13.20 23.22
C PHE A 261 25.81 -11.68 23.33
N ASP A 262 26.62 -11.01 22.53
CA ASP A 262 26.72 -9.55 22.52
C ASP A 262 26.07 -9.01 21.23
N MET A 263 25.43 -7.85 21.34
CA MET A 263 24.80 -7.14 20.23
C MET A 263 25.24 -5.68 20.19
N GLU A 264 25.85 -5.30 19.06
CA GLU A 264 26.26 -3.94 18.76
C GLU A 264 25.13 -3.15 18.06
N TYR A 265 24.78 -1.99 18.60
CA TYR A 265 23.83 -1.02 18.08
C TYR A 265 24.53 0.28 17.72
N LYS A 266 24.52 0.65 16.45
CA LYS A 266 25.09 1.94 16.02
C LYS A 266 24.25 3.08 16.59
N ILE A 267 24.87 3.99 17.33
CA ILE A 267 24.21 5.19 17.84
C ILE A 267 24.29 6.27 16.76
N PRO A 268 23.16 6.80 16.26
CA PRO A 268 23.20 7.93 15.34
C PRO A 268 23.98 9.11 15.93
N ARG A 269 24.96 9.64 15.19
CA ARG A 269 25.83 10.74 15.65
C ARG A 269 25.04 11.96 16.17
N SER A 270 23.86 12.22 15.60
CA SER A 270 22.97 13.29 16.06
C SER A 270 22.54 13.17 17.53
N LEU A 271 22.65 12.00 18.14
CA LEU A 271 22.25 11.76 19.53
C LEU A 271 23.38 12.00 20.53
N THR A 272 24.64 11.90 20.10
CA THR A 272 25.83 11.99 20.97
C THR A 272 26.80 13.12 20.59
N ALA A 273 26.63 13.77 19.44
CA ALA A 273 27.50 14.85 19.00
C ALA A 273 27.57 16.00 20.02
N GLY A 274 28.78 16.38 20.41
CA GLY A 274 29.02 17.45 21.38
C GLY A 274 28.64 17.11 22.82
N LYS A 275 28.34 15.84 23.12
CA LYS A 275 27.99 15.38 24.48
C LYS A 275 29.07 14.46 25.02
N GLU A 276 29.22 14.47 26.35
CA GLU A 276 30.10 13.56 27.07
C GLU A 276 29.33 12.39 27.69
N GLU A 277 28.00 12.50 27.75
CA GLU A 277 27.11 11.48 28.31
C GLU A 277 25.87 11.29 27.43
N ALA A 278 25.31 10.08 27.48
CA ALA A 278 24.08 9.72 26.81
C ALA A 278 23.25 8.79 27.68
N GLN A 279 21.96 9.12 27.82
CA GLN A 279 21.00 8.29 28.52
C GLN A 279 20.59 7.13 27.63
N VAL A 280 20.78 5.90 28.09
CA VAL A 280 20.39 4.67 27.42
C VAL A 280 19.22 4.05 28.18
N VAL A 281 18.09 3.83 27.51
CA VAL A 281 16.87 3.29 28.12
C VAL A 281 16.42 2.05 27.38
N PHE A 282 16.11 1.01 28.14
CA PHE A 282 15.49 -0.23 27.70
C PHE A 282 14.02 -0.20 28.10
N GLN A 283 13.13 -0.12 27.11
CA GLN A 283 11.69 0.08 27.31
C GLN A 283 10.90 -1.11 26.80
N ALA A 284 10.25 -1.84 27.70
CA ALA A 284 9.45 -2.98 27.33
C ALA A 284 8.22 -2.54 26.55
N HIS A 285 7.83 -3.32 25.53
CA HIS A 285 6.52 -3.15 24.90
C HIS A 285 5.39 -3.49 25.89
N PRO A 286 4.15 -3.02 25.67
CA PRO A 286 3.04 -3.31 26.58
C PRO A 286 2.85 -4.80 26.85
N GLY A 287 2.88 -5.20 28.12
CA GLY A 287 2.76 -6.61 28.54
C GLY A 287 4.01 -7.46 28.33
N MET A 288 5.08 -6.89 27.75
CA MET A 288 6.35 -7.56 27.49
C MET A 288 7.39 -7.23 28.57
N THR A 289 8.58 -7.81 28.41
CA THR A 289 9.73 -7.62 29.30
C THR A 289 10.88 -6.97 28.52
N ALA A 290 11.50 -5.96 29.13
CA ALA A 290 12.77 -5.41 28.69
C ALA A 290 13.90 -6.06 29.49
N GLY A 291 14.94 -6.48 28.80
CA GLY A 291 16.14 -7.01 29.43
C GLY A 291 16.22 -8.54 29.44
N GLY A 292 16.89 -9.05 30.48
CA GLY A 292 17.89 -10.11 30.33
C GLY A 292 19.25 -9.50 29.99
N LEU A 293 19.51 -8.27 30.46
CA LEU A 293 20.73 -7.50 30.20
C LEU A 293 21.78 -7.84 31.26
N TYR A 294 22.94 -8.33 30.83
CA TYR A 294 24.06 -8.75 31.70
C TYR A 294 25.27 -7.84 31.60
N GLY A 295 25.27 -6.89 30.68
CA GLY A 295 26.33 -5.89 30.50
C GLY A 295 25.95 -4.91 29.41
N CYS A 296 26.45 -3.68 29.54
CA CYS A 296 26.17 -2.59 28.60
C CYS A 296 27.42 -1.72 28.48
N GLU A 297 27.94 -1.57 27.26
CA GLU A 297 29.18 -0.85 27.00
C GLU A 297 28.99 0.17 25.88
N THR A 298 29.66 1.31 25.97
CA THR A 298 29.80 2.23 24.84
C THR A 298 31.16 2.03 24.19
N LEU A 299 31.16 1.82 22.88
CA LEU A 299 32.35 1.51 22.08
C LEU A 299 32.59 2.59 21.02
N LYS A 300 33.86 2.80 20.69
CA LYS A 300 34.28 3.43 19.43
C LYS A 300 33.95 2.48 18.25
N PRO A 301 33.67 2.98 17.05
CA PRO A 301 33.35 2.16 15.87
C PRO A 301 34.44 1.16 15.51
#